data_AF-X0VGG1-F1
#
_entry.id   AF-X0VGG1-F1
#
_cell.length_a   1.000
_cell.length_b   1.000
_cell.length_c   1.000
_cell.angle_alpha   90.00
_cell.angle_beta   90.00
_cell.angle_gamma   90.00
#
_symmetry.space_group_name_H-M   'P 1'
#
loop_
_entity.id
_entity.type
_entity.pdbx_description
1 polymer ?
#
loop_
_entity_poly.entity_id
_entity_poly.type
_entity_poly.pdbx_seq_one_letter_code
_entity_poly.pdbx_strand_id
1 'polypeptide(L)'
;MSLAKTFLAIGIAVIFALFIGYALDVIYEKPSSNNYGNYDSYKEARDKYNLNLFIILIIIGAVAITVGLFLYSFEGIGSGIFGGGVLTVIYGSIISWGVLNKYLKITLLFVVLVLLIFLGYKKLEKKINR
;
A
#
# COMPACT_ATOMS: atom_id res chain seq x y z
N MET A 1 2.55 -24.77 1.39
CA MET A 1 3.60 -24.01 0.68
C MET A 1 4.96 -24.47 1.20
N SER A 2 5.92 -24.76 0.33
CA SER A 2 7.27 -25.14 0.79
C SER A 2 8.01 -23.93 1.39
N LEU A 3 8.96 -24.19 2.29
CA LEU A 3 9.72 -23.15 2.99
C LEU A 3 10.38 -22.14 2.02
N ALA A 4 10.98 -22.62 0.94
CA ALA A 4 11.60 -21.77 -0.08
C ALA A 4 10.61 -20.81 -0.76
N LYS A 5 9.38 -21.27 -1.03
CA LYS A 5 8.33 -20.42 -1.61
C LYS A 5 7.90 -19.33 -0.62
N THR A 6 7.79 -19.66 0.66
CA THR A 6 7.44 -18.68 1.71
C THR A 6 8.50 -17.58 1.81
N PHE A 7 9.79 -17.94 1.82
CA PHE A 7 10.87 -16.95 1.82
C PHE A 7 10.85 -16.07 0.57
N LEU A 8 10.59 -16.66 -0.60
CA LEU A 8 10.45 -15.92 -1.84
C LEU A 8 9.27 -14.94 -1.79
N ALA A 9 8.12 -15.36 -1.25
CA ALA A 9 6.96 -14.48 -1.10
C ALA A 9 7.24 -13.31 -0.16
N ILE A 10 7.86 -13.57 1.00
CA ILE A 10 8.24 -12.51 1.95
C ILE A 10 9.25 -11.54 1.33
N GLY A 11 10.28 -12.07 0.66
CA GLY A 11 11.29 -11.27 -0.02
C GLY A 11 10.67 -10.36 -1.08
N ILE A 12 9.79 -10.89 -1.92
CA ILE A 12 9.06 -10.10 -2.92
C ILE A 12 8.20 -9.04 -2.23
N ALA A 13 7.44 -9.39 -1.18
CA ALA A 13 6.56 -8.44 -0.52
C ALA A 13 7.32 -7.23 0.03
N VAL A 14 8.45 -7.47 0.71
CA VAL A 14 9.29 -6.42 1.29
C VAL A 14 9.96 -5.59 0.19
N ILE A 15 10.62 -6.24 -0.78
CA ILE A 15 11.32 -5.55 -1.86
C ILE A 15 10.34 -4.74 -2.71
N PHE A 16 9.16 -5.27 -2.99
CA PHE A 16 8.11 -4.57 -3.72
C PHE A 16 7.67 -3.29 -2.99
N ALA A 17 7.37 -3.39 -1.69
CA ALA A 17 6.96 -2.22 -0.91
C ALA A 17 8.06 -1.15 -0.84
N LEU A 18 9.31 -1.56 -0.66
CA LEU A 18 10.47 -0.66 -0.68
C LEU A 18 10.65 -0.02 -2.06
N PHE A 19 10.56 -0.82 -3.13
CA PHE A 19 10.67 -0.34 -4.50
C PHE A 19 9.64 0.74 -4.80
N ILE A 20 8.37 0.54 -4.41
CA ILE A 20 7.33 1.56 -4.58
C ILE A 20 7.67 2.83 -3.77
N GLY A 21 8.12 2.70 -2.53
CA GLY A 21 8.55 3.84 -1.72
C GLY A 21 9.64 4.66 -2.39
N TYR A 22 10.74 4.03 -2.78
CA TYR A 22 11.86 4.71 -3.46
C TYR A 22 11.46 5.25 -4.84
N ALA A 23 10.65 4.53 -5.61
CA ALA A 23 10.18 5.00 -6.90
C ALA A 23 9.34 6.27 -6.76
N LEU A 24 8.48 6.34 -5.74
CA LEU A 24 7.69 7.55 -5.47
C LEU A 24 8.54 8.71 -4.96
N ASP A 25 9.58 8.46 -4.17
CA ASP A 25 10.51 9.52 -3.77
C ASP A 25 11.27 10.12 -4.98
N VAL A 26 11.49 9.33 -6.04
CA VAL A 26 12.08 9.81 -7.30
C VAL A 26 11.07 10.58 -8.16
N ILE A 27 9.82 10.14 -8.20
CA ILE A 27 8.79 10.70 -9.09
C ILE A 27 8.05 11.90 -8.46
N TYR A 28 7.88 11.88 -7.13
CA TYR A 28 7.05 12.83 -6.40
C TYR A 28 7.91 13.60 -5.40
N GLU A 29 8.33 14.79 -5.82
CA GLU A 29 9.32 15.57 -5.08
C GLU A 29 8.77 16.09 -3.74
N LYS A 30 9.51 15.81 -2.67
CA LYS A 30 9.15 16.24 -1.32
C LYS A 30 9.35 17.76 -1.16
N PRO A 31 8.36 18.49 -0.61
CA PRO A 31 8.55 19.91 -0.32
C PRO A 31 9.72 20.12 0.64
N SER A 32 10.58 21.08 0.30
CA SER A 32 11.75 21.46 1.09
C SER A 32 11.48 22.76 1.84
N SER A 33 11.87 22.84 3.12
CA SER A 33 11.58 23.99 3.98
C SER A 33 12.22 25.29 3.51
N ASN A 34 13.36 25.22 2.81
CA ASN A 34 14.05 26.39 2.25
C ASN A 34 13.25 27.10 1.13
N ASN A 35 12.26 26.43 0.53
CA ASN A 35 11.42 26.99 -0.53
C ASN A 35 10.21 27.77 0.01
N TYR A 36 10.05 27.87 1.33
CA TYR A 36 8.91 28.52 1.97
C TYR A 36 9.37 29.63 2.91
N GLY A 37 8.64 30.76 2.88
CA GLY A 37 8.96 31.92 3.70
C GLY A 37 8.64 31.75 5.19
N ASN A 38 7.85 30.73 5.57
CA ASN A 38 7.52 30.43 6.96
C ASN A 38 7.14 28.96 7.18
N TYR A 39 7.09 28.56 8.45
CA TYR A 39 6.77 27.20 8.88
C TYR A 39 5.36 26.76 8.48
N ASP A 40 4.36 27.63 8.59
CA ASP A 40 2.96 27.27 8.31
C ASP A 40 2.74 26.94 6.83
N SER A 41 3.35 27.71 5.93
CA SER A 41 3.28 27.47 4.48
C SER A 41 3.98 26.16 4.10
N TYR A 42 5.14 25.89 4.71
CA TYR A 42 5.84 24.61 4.54
C TYR A 42 5.00 23.44 5.06
N LYS A 43 4.39 23.59 6.24
CA LYS A 43 3.54 22.56 6.86
C LYS A 43 2.32 22.26 5.98
N GLU A 44 1.64 23.29 5.47
CA GLU A 44 0.50 23.10 4.56
C GLU A 44 0.91 22.35 3.28
N ALA A 45 2.04 22.71 2.68
CA ALA A 45 2.56 22.02 1.50
C ALA A 45 2.94 20.56 1.82
N ARG A 46 3.58 20.32 2.97
CA ARG A 46 3.95 18.99 3.44
C ARG A 46 2.72 18.11 3.71
N ASP A 47 1.68 18.69 4.29
CA ASP A 47 0.43 17.98 4.59
C ASP A 47 -0.32 17.61 3.31
N LYS A 48 -0.41 18.53 2.34
CA LYS A 48 -0.95 18.23 0.99
C LYS A 48 -0.14 17.15 0.28
N TYR A 49 1.19 17.22 0.34
CA TYR A 49 2.08 16.19 -0.20
C TYR A 49 1.80 14.81 0.41
N ASN A 50 1.71 14.73 1.74
CA ASN A 50 1.46 13.46 2.44
C ASN A 50 0.07 12.88 2.09
N LEU A 51 -0.95 13.72 1.92
CA LEU A 51 -2.28 13.27 1.49
C LEU A 51 -2.29 12.73 0.06
N ASN A 52 -1.62 13.42 -0.87
CA ASN A 52 -1.53 12.96 -2.25
C ASN A 52 -0.76 11.64 -2.36
N LEU A 53 0.39 11.52 -1.66
CA LEU A 53 1.15 10.27 -1.60
C LEU A 53 0.32 9.12 -1.06
N PHE A 54 -0.48 9.36 -0.03
CA PHE A 54 -1.34 8.36 0.55
C PHE A 54 -2.36 7.81 -0.45
N ILE A 55 -3.02 8.69 -1.20
CA ILE A 55 -3.98 8.29 -2.25
C ILE A 55 -3.27 7.45 -3.32
N ILE A 56 -2.09 7.88 -3.78
CA ILE A 56 -1.29 7.15 -4.77
C ILE A 56 -0.91 5.76 -4.25
N LEU A 57 -0.40 5.66 -3.01
CA LEU A 57 -0.01 4.41 -2.38
C LEU A 57 -1.20 3.46 -2.17
N ILE A 58 -2.39 3.96 -1.88
CA ILE A 58 -3.60 3.14 -1.80
C ILE A 58 -3.97 2.57 -3.16
N ILE A 59 -3.95 3.39 -4.22
CA ILE A 59 -4.30 2.93 -5.56
C ILE A 59 -3.30 1.85 -6.01
N ILE A 60 -2.00 2.11 -5.87
CA ILE A 60 -0.94 1.15 -6.20
C ILE A 60 -1.09 -0.12 -5.37
N GLY A 61 -1.32 0.01 -4.06
CA GLY A 61 -1.51 -1.12 -3.16
C GLY A 61 -2.73 -1.95 -3.53
N ALA A 62 -3.87 -1.33 -3.83
CA ALA A 62 -5.10 -2.01 -4.25
C ALA A 62 -4.93 -2.75 -5.59
N VAL A 63 -4.24 -2.12 -6.55
CA VAL A 63 -3.88 -2.76 -7.83
C VAL A 63 -2.97 -3.96 -7.58
N ALA A 64 -1.93 -3.81 -6.76
CA ALA A 64 -1.00 -4.88 -6.42
C ALA A 64 -1.70 -6.05 -5.71
N ILE A 65 -2.58 -5.78 -4.74
CA ILE A 65 -3.41 -6.80 -4.08
C ILE A 65 -4.24 -7.56 -5.13
N THR A 66 -4.91 -6.83 -6.02
CA THR A 66 -5.74 -7.42 -7.08
C THR A 66 -4.91 -8.29 -8.03
N VAL A 67 -3.77 -7.79 -8.50
CA VAL A 67 -2.84 -8.53 -9.38
C VAL A 67 -2.26 -9.75 -8.67
N GLY A 68 -1.84 -9.62 -7.41
CA GLY A 68 -1.33 -10.72 -6.60
C GLY A 68 -2.36 -11.83 -6.42
N LEU A 69 -3.64 -11.48 -6.25
CA LEU A 69 -4.73 -12.44 -6.25
C LEU A 69 -4.85 -13.14 -7.60
N PHE A 70 -4.82 -12.43 -8.73
CA PHE A 70 -4.86 -13.07 -10.07
C PHE A 70 -3.68 -14.01 -10.30
N LEU A 71 -2.49 -13.65 -9.81
CA LEU A 71 -1.25 -14.43 -9.92
C LEU A 71 -1.09 -15.52 -8.86
N TYR A 72 -2.11 -15.80 -8.05
CA TYR A 72 -2.06 -16.81 -6.98
C TYR A 72 -1.67 -18.21 -7.47
N SER A 73 -1.89 -18.53 -8.75
CA SER A 73 -1.42 -19.78 -9.38
C SER A 73 0.10 -19.97 -9.27
N PHE A 74 0.87 -18.88 -9.18
CA PHE A 74 2.30 -18.89 -8.89
C PHE A 74 2.49 -18.67 -7.38
N GLU A 75 2.40 -19.75 -6.60
CA GLU A 75 2.28 -19.71 -5.13
C GLU A 75 3.19 -18.69 -4.43
N GLY A 76 4.44 -18.52 -4.87
CA GLY A 76 5.38 -17.53 -4.30
C GLY A 76 5.22 -16.10 -4.82
N ILE A 77 5.03 -15.93 -6.13
CA ILE A 77 4.96 -14.62 -6.78
C ILE A 77 3.65 -13.90 -6.44
N GLY A 78 2.52 -14.60 -6.59
CA GLY A 78 1.20 -14.03 -6.30
C GLY A 78 1.05 -13.61 -4.84
N SER A 79 1.49 -14.46 -3.91
CA SER A 79 1.49 -14.16 -2.48
C SER A 79 2.42 -13.00 -2.12
N GLY A 80 3.58 -12.92 -2.76
CA GLY A 80 4.53 -11.82 -2.56
C GLY A 80 3.99 -10.47 -3.05
N ILE A 81 3.42 -10.42 -4.26
CA ILE A 81 2.82 -9.19 -4.79
C ILE A 81 1.60 -8.77 -3.95
N PHE A 82 0.76 -9.72 -3.53
CA PHE A 82 -0.36 -9.46 -2.64
C PHE A 82 0.10 -8.86 -1.31
N GLY A 83 1.07 -9.50 -0.65
CA GLY A 83 1.65 -9.03 0.60
C GLY A 83 2.34 -7.67 0.46
N GLY A 84 3.07 -7.47 -0.64
CA GLY A 84 3.70 -6.19 -0.97
C GLY A 84 2.68 -5.07 -1.19
N GLY A 85 1.55 -5.36 -1.83
CA GLY A 85 0.42 -4.43 -1.96
C GLY A 85 -0.15 -4.04 -0.60
N VAL A 86 -0.36 -5.01 0.31
CA VAL A 86 -0.78 -4.73 1.69
C VAL A 86 0.23 -3.85 2.43
N LEU A 87 1.52 -4.18 2.36
CA LEU A 87 2.59 -3.38 2.97
C LEU A 87 2.65 -1.95 2.41
N THR A 88 2.39 -1.79 1.11
CA THR A 88 2.33 -0.48 0.44
C THR A 88 1.18 0.38 1.00
N VAL A 89 0.00 -0.22 1.22
CA VAL A 89 -1.14 0.48 1.86
C VAL A 89 -0.82 0.88 3.30
N ILE A 90 -0.18 -0.01 4.06
CA ILE A 90 0.26 0.27 5.43
C ILE A 90 1.25 1.43 5.43
N TYR A 91 2.24 1.42 4.54
CA TYR A 91 3.23 2.47 4.40
C TYR A 91 2.58 3.84 4.12
N GLY A 92 1.66 3.91 3.15
CA GLY A 92 0.91 5.14 2.89
C GLY A 92 0.10 5.62 4.09
N SER A 93 -0.48 4.69 4.84
CA SER A 93 -1.25 5.00 6.05
C SER A 93 -0.37 5.60 7.16
N ILE A 94 0.87 5.13 7.29
CA ILE A 94 1.85 5.69 8.24
C ILE A 94 2.23 7.12 7.85
N ILE A 95 2.50 7.38 6.56
CA ILE A 95 2.89 8.71 6.05
C ILE A 95 1.82 9.77 6.34
N SER A 96 0.56 9.43 6.12
CA SER A 96 -0.57 10.35 6.26
C SER A 96 -1.17 10.37 7.67
N TRP A 97 -0.65 9.56 8.60
CA TRP A 97 -1.22 9.42 9.94
C TRP A 97 -1.27 10.75 10.71
N GLY A 98 -0.28 11.63 10.53
CA GLY A 98 -0.30 12.94 11.21
C GLY A 98 -1.35 13.92 10.65
N VAL A 99 -1.79 13.70 9.40
CA VAL A 99 -2.52 14.70 8.61
C VAL A 99 -4.01 14.36 8.49
N LEU A 100 -4.34 13.08 8.39
CA LEU A 100 -5.73 12.64 8.21
C LEU A 100 -6.59 12.97 9.44
N ASN A 101 -7.84 13.38 9.17
CA ASN A 101 -8.86 13.48 10.20
C ASN A 101 -9.06 12.10 10.87
N LYS A 102 -9.23 12.08 12.20
CA LYS A 102 -9.50 10.88 13.00
C LYS A 102 -10.60 9.99 12.38
N TYR A 103 -11.67 10.60 11.86
CA TYR A 103 -12.76 9.86 11.21
C TYR A 103 -12.31 9.23 9.87
N LEU A 104 -11.57 9.97 9.04
CA LEU A 104 -11.06 9.46 7.76
C LEU A 104 -10.12 8.27 7.94
N LYS A 105 -9.26 8.27 8.96
CA LYS A 105 -8.36 7.14 9.27
C LYS A 105 -9.16 5.85 9.50
N ILE A 106 -10.20 5.93 10.32
CA ILE A 106 -11.03 4.78 10.68
C ILE A 106 -11.83 4.30 9.48
N THR A 107 -12.49 5.22 8.77
CA THR A 107 -13.27 4.90 7.56
C THR A 107 -12.39 4.19 6.53
N LEU A 108 -11.17 4.66 6.33
CA LEU A 108 -10.28 4.10 5.33
C LEU A 108 -9.75 2.71 5.72
N LEU A 109 -9.32 2.51 6.97
CA LEU A 109 -8.94 1.19 7.46
C LEU A 109 -10.11 0.20 7.34
N PHE A 110 -11.32 0.66 7.64
CA PHE A 110 -12.53 -0.15 7.49
C PHE A 110 -12.78 -0.52 6.02
N VAL A 111 -12.69 0.44 5.08
CA VAL A 111 -12.85 0.17 3.65
C VAL A 111 -11.81 -0.83 3.15
N VAL A 112 -10.53 -0.64 3.47
CA VAL A 112 -9.45 -1.56 3.08
C VAL A 112 -9.70 -2.95 3.66
N LEU A 113 -10.11 -3.05 4.92
CA LEU A 113 -10.42 -4.32 5.57
C LEU A 113 -11.59 -5.05 4.89
N VAL A 114 -12.70 -4.36 4.61
CA VAL A 114 -13.84 -4.91 3.88
C VAL A 114 -13.43 -5.40 2.50
N LEU A 115 -12.60 -4.63 1.78
CA LEU A 115 -12.07 -4.99 0.47
C LEU A 115 -11.24 -6.28 0.54
N LEU A 116 -10.32 -6.38 1.51
CA LEU A 116 -9.49 -7.56 1.70
C LEU A 116 -10.32 -8.80 2.06
N ILE A 117 -11.31 -8.66 2.94
CA ILE A 117 -12.22 -9.75 3.32
C ILE A 117 -13.04 -10.20 2.12
N PHE A 118 -13.63 -9.27 1.38
CA PHE A 118 -14.45 -9.57 0.21
C PHE A 118 -13.65 -10.29 -0.89
N LEU A 119 -12.46 -9.79 -1.20
CA LEU A 119 -11.56 -10.39 -2.17
C LEU A 119 -11.07 -11.78 -1.74
N GLY A 120 -10.76 -11.94 -0.44
CA GLY A 120 -10.43 -13.23 0.15
C GLY A 120 -11.58 -14.22 0.01
N TYR A 121 -12.78 -13.84 0.46
CA TYR A 121 -13.97 -14.69 0.42
C TYR A 121 -14.29 -15.17 -1.01
N LYS A 122 -14.41 -14.23 -1.96
CA LYS A 122 -14.78 -14.54 -3.36
C LYS A 122 -13.82 -15.53 -4.02
N LYS A 123 -12.53 -15.46 -3.67
CA LYS A 123 -11.50 -16.32 -4.29
C LYS A 123 -11.31 -17.64 -3.54
N LEU A 124 -11.47 -17.65 -2.22
CA LEU A 124 -11.44 -18.86 -1.39
C LEU A 124 -12.65 -19.76 -1.69
N GLU A 125 -13.85 -19.20 -1.80
CA GLU A 125 -15.06 -19.94 -2.16
C GLU A 125 -14.96 -20.57 -3.55
N LYS A 126 -14.41 -19.85 -4.53
CA LYS A 126 -14.22 -20.37 -5.90
C LYS A 126 -13.21 -21.52 -5.99
N LYS A 127 -12.28 -21.63 -5.04
CA LYS A 127 -11.35 -22.77 -4.94
C LYS A 127 -11.96 -23.97 -4.22
N ILE A 128 -12.95 -23.76 -3.35
CA ILE A 128 -13.68 -24.82 -2.63
C ILE A 128 -14.72 -25.48 -3.54
N ASN A 129 -15.35 -24.73 -4.45
CA ASN A 129 -16.36 -25.23 -5.40
C ASN A 129 -15.78 -25.76 -6.73
N ARG A 130 -14.49 -26.10 -6.79
CA ARG A 130 -13.81 -26.72 -7.93
C ARG A 130 -12.96 -27.89 -7.43
#